data_AF-A0A1Z4NDP0-F1
#
_entry.id   AF-A0A1Z4NDP0-F1
#
_cell.length_a   1.000
_cell.length_b   1.000
_cell.length_c   1.000
_cell.angle_alpha   90.00
_cell.angle_beta   90.00
_cell.angle_gamma   90.00
#
_symmetry.space_group_name_H-M   'P 1'
#
loop_
_entity.id
_entity.type
_entity.pdbx_description
1 polymer ?
#
loop_
_entity_poly.entity_id
_entity_poly.type
_entity_poly.pdbx_seq_one_letter_code
_entity_poly.pdbx_strand_id
1 'polypeptide(L)' 'MSIGRYLSFFVVLLAGMLASFSQMSSALEDADIPKFSLWTLVATVIASLPSLLW' A
#
# COMPACT_ATOMS: atom_id res chain seq x y z
N MET A 1 10.59 -1.67 20.73
CA MET A 1 10.78 -2.38 19.45
C MET A 1 12.22 -2.15 18.99
N SER A 2 12.97 -3.16 18.55
CA SER A 2 14.35 -2.93 18.07
C SER A 2 14.33 -2.12 16.77
N ILE A 3 15.38 -1.30 16.53
CA ILE A 3 15.51 -0.47 15.32
C ILE A 3 15.32 -1.29 14.04
N GLY A 4 15.81 -2.55 14.04
CA GLY A 4 15.66 -3.49 12.94
C GLY A 4 14.20 -3.88 12.67
N ARG A 5 13.40 -4.17 13.71
CA ARG A 5 11.96 -4.46 13.52
C ARG A 5 11.20 -3.26 12.97
N TYR A 6 11.60 -2.05 13.36
CA TYR A 6 10.96 -0.82 12.88
C TYR A 6 11.26 -0.56 11.40
N LEU A 7 12.52 -0.71 11.00
CA LEU A 7 12.91 -0.62 9.59
C LEU A 7 12.22 -1.68 8.73
N SER A 8 12.21 -2.94 9.17
CA SER A 8 11.51 -4.01 8.45
C SER A 8 10.03 -3.72 8.27
N PHE A 9 9.36 -3.18 9.30
CA PHE A 9 7.95 -2.80 9.22
C PHE A 9 7.70 -1.76 8.12
N PHE A 10 8.47 -0.68 8.07
CA PHE A 10 8.30 0.34 7.03
C PHE A 10 8.69 -0.14 5.64
N VAL A 11 9.70 -1.00 5.50
CA VAL A 11 10.05 -1.60 4.22
C VAL A 11 8.90 -2.45 3.69
N VAL A 12 8.22 -3.22 4.55
CA VAL A 12 7.03 -3.99 4.17
C VAL A 12 5.89 -3.07 3.74
N LEU A 13 5.62 -1.98 4.48
CA LEU A 13 4.61 -1.00 4.09
C LEU A 13 4.93 -0.34 2.75
N LEU A 14 6.19 0.06 2.54
CA LEU A 14 6.64 0.65 1.28
C LEU A 14 6.46 -0.32 0.11
N ALA A 15 6.85 -1.59 0.27
CA ALA A 15 6.67 -2.62 -0.76
C ALA A 15 5.17 -2.82 -1.09
N GLY A 16 4.31 -2.89 -0.09
CA GLY A 16 2.86 -3.00 -0.28
C GLY A 16 2.25 -1.79 -1.00
N MET A 17 2.75 -0.58 -0.70
CA MET A 17 2.30 0.65 -1.35
C MET A 17 2.72 0.71 -2.83
N LEU A 18 3.96 0.34 -3.13
CA LEU A 18 4.47 0.23 -4.51
C LEU A 18 3.69 -0.83 -5.32
N ALA A 19 3.40 -1.98 -4.72
CA ALA A 19 2.59 -3.01 -5.34
C ALA A 19 1.17 -2.50 -5.64
N SER A 20 0.56 -1.77 -4.70
CA SER A 20 -0.77 -1.18 -4.90
C SER A 20 -0.77 -0.17 -6.06
N PHE A 21 0.26 0.66 -6.18
CA PHE A 21 0.38 1.58 -7.33
C PHE A 21 0.57 0.86 -8.66
N SER A 22 1.35 -0.22 -8.70
CA SER A 22 1.48 -1.03 -9.91
C SER A 22 0.13 -1.59 -10.36
N GLN A 23 -0.68 -2.07 -9.42
CA GLN A 23 -1.99 -2.63 -9.72
C GLN A 23 -3.02 -1.57 -10.12
N MET A 24 -2.94 -0.37 -9.54
CA MET A 24 -3.73 0.78 -9.96
C MET A 24 -3.37 1.23 -11.39
N SER A 25 -2.08 1.26 -11.73
CA SER A 25 -1.62 1.60 -13.09
C SER A 25 -2.19 0.62 -14.11
N SER A 26 -2.07 -0.68 -13.87
CA SER A 26 -2.68 -1.72 -14.73
C SER A 26 -4.19 -1.58 -14.81
N ALA A 27 -4.88 -1.28 -13.70
CA ALA A 27 -6.33 -1.10 -13.71
C ALA A 27 -6.77 0.13 -14.54
N LEU A 28 -5.99 1.20 -14.53
CA LEU A 28 -6.25 2.38 -15.37
C LEU A 28 -6.01 2.08 -16.85
N GLU A 29 -4.97 1.31 -17.18
CA GLU A 29 -4.71 0.84 -18.55
C GLU A 29 -5.88 -0.02 -19.08
N ASP A 30 -6.45 -0.87 -18.22
CA ASP A 30 -7.61 -1.72 -18.54
C ASP A 30 -8.96 -0.98 -18.45
N ALA A 31 -8.98 0.30 -18.05
CA ALA A 31 -10.19 1.07 -17.70
C ALA A 31 -11.11 0.38 -16.64
N ASP A 32 -10.52 -0.46 -15.78
CA ASP A 32 -11.20 -1.22 -14.72
C ASP A 32 -11.30 -0.40 -13.43
N ILE A 33 -12.31 0.46 -13.36
CA ILE A 33 -12.59 1.34 -12.22
C ILE A 33 -12.84 0.56 -10.90
N PRO A 34 -13.58 -0.57 -10.89
CA PRO A 34 -13.71 -1.40 -9.69
C PRO A 34 -12.36 -1.88 -9.14
N LYS A 35 -11.49 -2.43 -10.00
CA LYS A 35 -10.16 -2.89 -9.60
C LYS A 35 -9.28 -1.74 -9.10
N PHE A 36 -9.30 -0.60 -9.79
CA PHE A 36 -8.61 0.62 -9.35
C PHE A 36 -9.07 1.07 -7.94
N SER A 37 -10.39 1.10 -7.72
CA SER A 37 -10.99 1.52 -6.45
C SER A 37 -10.61 0.56 -5.31
N LEU A 38 -10.56 -0.74 -5.58
CA LEU A 38 -10.13 -1.75 -4.62
C LEU A 38 -8.67 -1.56 -4.20
N TRP A 39 -7.76 -1.37 -5.16
CA TRP A 39 -6.35 -1.12 -4.84
C TRP A 39 -6.13 0.22 -4.15
N THR A 40 -6.93 1.25 -4.47
CA THR A 40 -6.92 2.54 -3.77
C THR A 40 -7.29 2.37 -2.29
N LEU A 41 -8.30 1.55 -1.99
CA LEU A 41 -8.69 1.23 -0.62
C LEU A 41 -7.57 0.48 0.11
N VAL A 42 -6.95 -0.51 -0.53
CA VAL A 42 -5.80 -1.24 0.04
C VAL A 42 -4.63 -0.29 0.36
N ALA A 43 -4.28 0.61 -0.57
CA ALA A 43 -3.23 1.59 -0.35
C ALA A 43 -3.57 2.56 0.80
N THR A 44 -4.84 2.95 0.93
CA THR A 44 -5.32 3.81 2.03
C THR A 44 -5.14 3.12 3.38
N VAL A 45 -5.47 1.82 3.47
CA VAL A 45 -5.23 1.03 4.70
C VAL A 45 -3.75 1.00 5.05
N ILE A 46 -2.88 0.67 4.08
CA ILE A 46 -1.43 0.63 4.28
C ILE A 46 -0.89 1.99 4.75
N ALA A 47 -1.35 3.09 4.14
CA ALA A 47 -0.94 4.44 4.49
C ALA A 47 -1.38 4.87 5.90
N SER A 48 -2.49 4.29 6.41
CA SER A 48 -2.99 4.56 7.77
C SER A 48 -2.29 3.75 8.88
N LEU A 49 -1.62 2.63 8.54
CA LEU A 49 -0.99 1.76 9.53
C LEU A 49 0.10 2.46 10.37
N PRO A 50 1.00 3.28 9.79
CA PRO A 50 1.98 4.02 10.58
C PRO A 50 1.38 4.92 11.66
N SER A 51 0.28 5.61 11.36
CA SER A 51 -0.36 6.55 12.29
C SER A 51 -1.25 5.86 13.32
N LEU A 52 -1.72 4.64 13.06
CA LEU A 52 -2.51 3.84 14.01
C LEU A 52 -1.63 3.04 14.99
N LEU A 53 -0.41 2.70 14.58
CA LEU A 53 0.48 1.81 15.33
C LEU A 53 1.60 2.55 16.08
N TRP A 54 1.61 3.89 16.02
CA TRP A 54 2.56 4.78 16.67
C TRP A 54 1.84 5.68 17.69
#